data_AF-A0A7V5FT74-F1
#
_entry.id   AF-A0A7V5FT74-F1
#
_cell.length_a   1.000
_cell.length_b   1.000
_cell.length_c   1.000
_cell.angle_alpha   90.00
_cell.angle_beta   90.00
_cell.angle_gamma   90.00
#
_symmetry.space_group_name_H-M   'P 1'
#
loop_
_entity.id
_entity.type
_entity.pdbx_description
1 polymer ?
#
loop_
_entity_poly.entity_id
_entity_poly.type
_entity_poly.pdbx_seq_one_letter_code
_entity_poly.pdbx_strand_id
1 'polypeptide(L)'
;MLRLHLTRENMTATIQELDVDTGELTDDGLARDLKKQGISFGVDDRALRKVVSMYNQSGRLENSTIIAQGKEPVTGSTATLQPHFKTALLAIQENDSDSSHQLEISELMTCGDLVALLESPRPGKEGMTVTGLPVAPDEPPEIELTIGEHLDLDEQTGRITAGASGYPEILVCSKKNKVFMEIKLTPAVTIDSEKMVAELFLFPPLPGDPIPDRDQVIALLAEQGVIFGMNIPAIDELITRFATTHPLDGYIPVARGMMPVHGQDSHLRFVMDVGPIPGKIQPNGEIDFRERQLFIGIREGEIIAVRMAATPGEPGKNLLGEIVAPVPGRELPVKVSDDACFDEQTGEVRAVHSGVLSITGDNTIKVCAMQIISGDVNYGTGNISTRDALKVSGSVKPLFTVSANGDVDIEGNVESALIASEANIIVKGGILGEKSRLQAAGDIDINFIEHGRAFSDASIILRREAYYSRLHAGGDLHCDKNSRVIGGQLVAAGQITCGTIGSVNAQPGFVAAGVQPKKLQRMFDLQRKREKFEKKLVGLPSKSRGREPSKKLARLAKKFKKTTKYLNRIDLTETIT
;
A
#
# COMPACT_ATOMS: atom_id res chain seq x y z
N MET A 1 27.74 -22.06 81.76
CA MET A 1 27.71 -21.59 80.35
C MET A 1 26.28 -21.45 79.84
N LEU A 2 25.90 -20.30 79.25
CA LEU A 2 24.61 -20.08 78.57
C LEU A 2 24.73 -20.41 77.08
N ARG A 3 23.84 -21.26 76.53
CA ARG A 3 23.73 -21.53 75.10
C ARG A 3 22.40 -21.05 74.55
N LEU A 4 22.49 -20.21 73.53
CA LEU A 4 21.37 -19.65 72.81
C LEU A 4 21.27 -20.25 71.41
N HIS A 5 20.04 -20.46 70.95
CA HIS A 5 19.73 -20.70 69.55
C HIS A 5 19.04 -19.47 68.96
N LEU A 6 19.66 -18.91 67.94
CA LEU A 6 19.09 -17.86 67.12
C LEU A 6 18.53 -18.50 65.86
N THR A 7 17.33 -18.07 65.44
CA THR A 7 16.79 -18.45 64.12
C THR A 7 17.65 -17.88 62.99
N ARG A 8 17.44 -18.38 61.76
CA ARG A 8 18.31 -18.11 60.58
C ARG A 8 18.54 -16.62 60.28
N GLU A 9 17.67 -15.73 60.75
CA GLU A 9 17.76 -14.27 60.56
C GLU A 9 17.91 -13.50 61.87
N ASN A 10 18.23 -14.18 62.98
CA ASN A 10 18.30 -13.60 64.32
C ASN A 10 17.00 -12.88 64.75
N MET A 11 15.85 -13.34 64.25
CA MET A 11 14.53 -12.76 64.57
C MET A 11 13.95 -13.28 65.88
N THR A 12 14.42 -14.44 66.36
CA THR A 12 14.04 -14.98 67.66
C THR A 12 15.25 -15.58 68.35
N ALA A 13 15.32 -15.40 69.68
CA ALA A 13 16.32 -16.02 70.53
C ALA A 13 15.68 -16.96 71.53
N THR A 14 16.23 -18.17 71.61
CA THR A 14 15.72 -19.24 72.47
C THR A 14 16.84 -19.81 73.32
N ILE A 15 16.64 -19.95 74.63
CA ILE A 15 17.62 -20.60 75.51
C ILE A 15 17.52 -22.11 75.31
N GLN A 16 18.62 -22.76 74.93
CA GLN A 16 18.68 -24.22 74.77
C GLN A 16 19.26 -24.91 75.99
N GLU A 17 20.36 -24.39 76.52
CA GLU A 17 21.03 -24.95 77.69
C GLU A 17 21.54 -23.82 78.58
N LEU A 18 21.41 -23.99 79.89
CA LEU A 18 21.93 -23.07 80.89
C LEU A 18 22.66 -23.87 81.97
N ASP A 19 23.93 -23.55 82.17
CA ASP A 19 24.76 -24.12 83.22
C ASP A 19 25.35 -22.98 84.06
N VAL A 20 25.27 -23.04 85.39
CA VAL A 20 25.67 -21.92 86.28
C VAL A 20 26.70 -22.45 87.27
N ASP A 21 27.94 -21.97 87.17
CA ASP A 21 29.09 -22.56 87.89
C ASP A 21 29.14 -22.24 89.39
N THR A 22 28.25 -21.39 89.95
CA THR A 22 27.92 -21.28 91.40
C THR A 22 26.95 -20.11 91.66
N GLY A 23 25.82 -20.37 92.35
CA GLY A 23 24.86 -19.36 92.84
C GLY A 23 23.44 -19.45 92.25
N GLU A 24 22.46 -18.82 92.91
CA GLU A 24 21.09 -18.67 92.38
C GLU A 24 21.09 -17.79 91.11
N LEU A 25 20.36 -18.23 90.08
CA LEU A 25 20.20 -17.42 88.88
C LEU A 25 19.30 -16.23 89.19
N THR A 26 19.75 -15.02 88.87
CA THR A 26 18.98 -13.77 89.05
C THR A 26 18.56 -13.22 87.70
N ASP A 27 17.39 -12.57 87.65
CA ASP A 27 16.87 -11.89 86.44
C ASP A 27 17.93 -10.94 85.84
N ASP A 28 18.58 -10.14 86.69
CA ASP A 28 19.62 -9.19 86.30
C ASP A 28 20.89 -9.88 85.78
N GLY A 29 21.25 -11.04 86.34
CA GLY A 29 22.39 -11.84 85.91
C GLY A 29 22.16 -12.40 84.51
N LEU A 30 20.99 -13.00 84.29
CA LEU A 30 20.60 -13.56 82.99
C LEU A 30 20.48 -12.47 81.92
N ALA A 31 19.87 -11.32 82.24
CA ALA A 31 19.79 -10.18 81.32
C ALA A 31 21.18 -9.64 80.91
N ARG A 32 22.14 -9.58 81.85
CA ARG A 32 23.53 -9.18 81.54
C ARG A 32 24.22 -10.18 80.63
N ASP A 33 24.02 -11.47 80.84
CA ASP A 33 24.65 -12.51 80.03
C ASP A 33 24.03 -12.60 78.63
N LEU A 34 22.73 -12.34 78.49
CA LEU A 34 22.07 -12.15 77.18
C LEU A 34 22.65 -10.97 76.41
N LYS A 35 22.89 -9.85 77.10
CA LYS A 35 23.54 -8.67 76.51
C LYS A 35 24.99 -8.94 76.09
N LYS A 36 25.74 -9.73 76.87
CA LYS A 36 27.10 -10.18 76.50
C LYS A 36 27.10 -11.11 75.28
N GLN A 37 26.05 -11.90 75.08
CA GLN A 37 25.86 -12.73 73.89
C GLN A 37 25.22 -12.00 72.70
N GLY A 38 25.06 -10.67 72.81
CA GLY A 38 24.65 -9.81 71.71
C GLY A 38 23.14 -9.64 71.52
N ILE A 39 22.31 -10.14 72.44
CA ILE A 39 20.86 -9.86 72.44
C ILE A 39 20.64 -8.49 73.08
N SER A 40 20.10 -7.56 72.31
CA SER A 40 19.96 -6.15 72.70
C SER A 40 18.55 -5.60 72.49
N PHE A 41 17.68 -6.33 71.77
CA PHE A 41 16.34 -5.88 71.41
C PHE A 41 15.30 -7.00 71.58
N GLY A 42 14.07 -6.61 71.92
CA GLY A 42 12.92 -7.53 71.94
C GLY A 42 12.90 -8.55 73.08
N VAL A 43 13.69 -8.34 74.14
CA VAL A 43 13.75 -9.23 75.31
C VAL A 43 12.44 -9.18 76.10
N ASP A 44 11.83 -10.35 76.36
CA ASP A 44 10.61 -10.47 77.16
C ASP A 44 10.96 -10.77 78.62
N ASP A 45 10.86 -9.75 79.48
CA ASP A 45 11.12 -9.86 80.92
C ASP A 45 10.24 -10.91 81.62
N ARG A 46 9.02 -11.18 81.10
CA ARG A 46 8.15 -12.21 81.65
C ARG A 46 8.65 -13.60 81.30
N ALA A 47 9.19 -13.80 80.10
CA ALA A 47 9.80 -15.05 79.69
C ALA A 47 11.10 -15.32 80.47
N LEU A 48 11.92 -14.29 80.71
CA LEU A 48 13.12 -14.41 81.54
C LEU A 48 12.80 -14.86 82.98
N ARG A 49 11.82 -14.22 83.63
CA ARG A 49 11.39 -14.61 84.99
C ARG A 49 10.92 -16.05 85.06
N LYS A 50 10.19 -16.53 84.04
CA LYS A 50 9.77 -17.92 83.95
C LYS A 50 10.97 -18.85 83.86
N VAL A 51 11.93 -18.55 82.99
CA VAL A 51 13.18 -19.31 82.85
C VAL A 51 13.96 -19.37 84.17
N VAL A 52 14.10 -18.24 84.86
CA VAL A 52 14.79 -18.15 86.16
C VAL A 52 14.08 -18.98 87.22
N SER A 53 12.75 -18.86 87.34
CA SER A 53 11.97 -19.63 88.29
C SER A 53 12.01 -21.15 88.04
N MET A 54 11.98 -21.57 86.77
CA MET A 54 12.09 -22.97 86.39
C MET A 54 13.48 -23.53 86.72
N TYR A 55 14.53 -22.80 86.36
CA TYR A 55 15.90 -23.21 86.61
C TYR A 55 16.21 -23.33 88.11
N ASN A 56 15.79 -22.36 88.93
CA ASN A 56 16.01 -22.38 90.38
C ASN A 56 15.20 -23.50 91.09
N GLN A 57 14.13 -24.03 90.48
CA GLN A 57 13.33 -25.12 91.05
C GLN A 57 13.83 -26.52 90.66
N SER A 58 14.27 -26.73 89.42
CA SER A 58 14.62 -28.06 88.88
C SER A 58 16.11 -28.26 88.58
N GLY A 59 16.91 -27.19 88.59
CA GLY A 59 18.33 -27.21 88.22
C GLY A 59 18.61 -27.48 86.73
N ARG A 60 17.57 -27.65 85.90
CA ARG A 60 17.67 -27.92 84.46
C ARG A 60 16.51 -27.29 83.68
N LEU A 61 16.82 -26.76 82.50
CA LEU A 61 15.83 -26.33 81.51
C LEU A 61 15.47 -27.50 80.59
N GLU A 62 14.23 -27.95 80.63
CA GLU A 62 13.75 -29.07 79.80
C GLU A 62 13.20 -28.61 78.45
N ASN A 63 12.80 -27.34 78.32
CA ASN A 63 12.16 -26.80 77.11
C ASN A 63 12.82 -25.51 76.64
N SER A 64 13.01 -25.42 75.32
CA SER A 64 13.55 -24.24 74.67
C SER A 64 12.53 -23.09 74.73
N THR A 65 12.81 -22.06 75.53
CA THR A 65 11.90 -20.92 75.72
C THR A 65 12.38 -19.72 74.91
N ILE A 66 11.48 -19.12 74.12
CA ILE A 66 11.77 -17.88 73.40
C ILE A 66 11.86 -16.76 74.42
N ILE A 67 12.99 -16.07 74.45
CA ILE A 67 13.32 -15.04 75.42
C ILE A 67 13.47 -13.64 74.80
N ALA A 68 13.65 -13.58 73.47
CA ALA A 68 13.60 -12.33 72.74
C ALA A 68 13.01 -12.55 71.34
N GLN A 69 12.25 -11.56 70.86
CA GLN A 69 11.66 -11.55 69.52
C GLN A 69 11.88 -10.19 68.86
N GLY A 70 12.47 -10.22 67.67
CA GLY A 70 12.67 -9.06 66.81
C GLY A 70 11.35 -8.52 66.28
N LYS A 71 11.40 -7.31 65.73
CA LYS A 71 10.27 -6.67 65.06
C LYS A 71 10.39 -6.93 63.56
N GLU A 72 9.41 -7.61 62.97
CA GLU A 72 9.41 -7.84 61.52
C GLU A 72 9.29 -6.51 60.76
N PRO A 73 9.94 -6.38 59.60
CA PRO A 73 9.78 -5.20 58.74
C PRO A 73 8.36 -5.13 58.20
N VAL A 74 7.89 -3.90 57.94
CA VAL A 74 6.60 -3.67 57.26
C VAL A 74 6.90 -3.29 55.82
N THR A 75 6.52 -4.16 54.88
CA THR A 75 6.64 -3.93 53.44
C THR A 75 5.92 -2.64 53.03
N GLY A 76 6.53 -1.86 52.15
CA GLY A 76 5.91 -0.66 51.58
C GLY A 76 4.73 -0.99 50.66
N SER A 77 3.99 0.03 50.24
CA SER A 77 2.98 -0.13 49.17
C SER A 77 3.58 0.31 47.84
N THR A 78 3.23 -0.40 46.77
CA THR A 78 3.51 0.07 45.41
C THR A 78 2.68 1.31 45.08
N ALA A 79 3.03 2.00 43.99
CA ALA A 79 2.11 2.94 43.37
C ALA A 79 0.81 2.21 42.98
N THR A 80 -0.33 2.89 43.03
CA THR A 80 -1.62 2.30 42.65
C THR A 80 -2.38 3.26 41.76
N LEU A 81 -2.95 2.73 40.67
CA LEU A 81 -3.81 3.48 39.78
C LEU A 81 -5.24 3.30 40.25
N GLN A 82 -5.87 4.38 40.71
CA GLN A 82 -7.26 4.38 41.11
C GLN A 82 -8.13 4.87 39.94
N PRO A 83 -8.89 3.99 39.25
CA PRO A 83 -9.80 4.42 38.21
C PRO A 83 -10.92 5.29 38.79
N HIS A 84 -11.35 6.28 38.02
CA HIS A 84 -12.41 7.21 38.38
C HIS A 84 -13.52 7.25 37.31
N PHE A 85 -13.82 6.07 36.76
CA PHE A 85 -14.91 5.79 35.82
C PHE A 85 -15.58 4.45 36.15
N LYS A 86 -16.84 4.28 35.74
CA LYS A 86 -17.61 3.04 35.88
C LYS A 86 -17.32 2.06 34.74
N THR A 87 -17.34 0.77 35.04
CA THR A 87 -17.35 -0.31 34.04
C THR A 87 -18.51 -1.28 34.27
N ALA A 88 -18.92 -1.98 33.21
CA ALA A 88 -19.86 -3.09 33.28
C ALA A 88 -19.48 -4.20 32.29
N LEU A 89 -19.85 -5.44 32.61
CA LEU A 89 -19.72 -6.57 31.70
C LEU A 89 -20.99 -6.69 30.86
N LEU A 90 -20.85 -6.51 29.55
CA LEU A 90 -21.91 -6.68 28.57
C LEU A 90 -21.85 -8.09 27.98
N ALA A 91 -22.96 -8.84 28.07
CA ALA A 91 -23.07 -10.15 27.45
C ALA A 91 -23.44 -10.00 25.97
N ILE A 92 -22.57 -10.46 25.08
CA ILE A 92 -22.82 -10.49 23.62
C ILE A 92 -23.24 -11.91 23.26
N GLN A 93 -24.46 -12.05 22.71
CA GLN A 93 -24.90 -13.28 22.07
C GLN A 93 -24.60 -13.17 20.57
N GLU A 94 -23.69 -14.00 20.06
CA GLU A 94 -23.54 -14.15 18.62
C GLU A 94 -24.71 -14.97 18.06
N ASN A 95 -25.25 -14.54 16.93
CA ASN A 95 -26.43 -15.16 16.30
C ASN A 95 -26.23 -16.61 15.83
N ASP A 96 -25.05 -17.23 15.97
CA ASP A 96 -24.77 -18.58 15.47
C ASP A 96 -23.76 -19.39 16.33
N SER A 97 -23.47 -19.01 17.58
CA SER A 97 -22.57 -19.78 18.45
C SER A 97 -23.06 -19.81 19.91
N ASP A 98 -23.03 -21.00 20.55
CA ASP A 98 -23.32 -21.17 22.00
C ASP A 98 -22.28 -20.49 22.93
N SER A 99 -21.33 -19.73 22.38
CA SER A 99 -20.31 -19.01 23.15
C SER A 99 -20.72 -17.58 23.49
N SER A 100 -21.24 -17.36 24.71
CA SER A 100 -21.40 -16.02 25.27
C SER A 100 -20.04 -15.38 25.50
N HIS A 101 -19.74 -14.30 24.78
CA HIS A 101 -18.57 -13.47 25.06
C HIS A 101 -19.00 -12.33 26.01
N GLN A 102 -18.22 -12.07 27.05
CA GLN A 102 -18.42 -10.91 27.93
C GLN A 102 -17.44 -9.82 27.52
N LEU A 103 -17.95 -8.67 27.13
CA LEU A 103 -17.17 -7.47 26.82
C LEU A 103 -17.23 -6.54 28.02
N GLU A 104 -16.08 -6.16 28.59
CA GLU A 104 -16.04 -5.08 29.58
C GLU A 104 -16.13 -3.74 28.85
N ILE A 105 -17.15 -2.95 29.18
CA ILE A 105 -17.35 -1.60 28.64
C ILE A 105 -17.23 -0.57 29.77
N SER A 106 -16.71 0.61 29.46
CA SER A 106 -16.62 1.76 30.36
C SER A 106 -17.68 2.80 30.02
N GLU A 107 -17.97 3.71 30.96
CA GLU A 107 -18.79 4.89 30.66
C GLU A 107 -18.08 5.85 29.70
N LEU A 108 -18.87 6.64 28.95
CA LEU A 108 -18.35 7.69 28.08
C LEU A 108 -17.85 8.85 28.95
N MET A 109 -16.54 9.10 28.92
CA MET A 109 -15.90 10.24 29.58
C MET A 109 -15.91 11.45 28.66
N THR A 110 -16.08 12.65 29.23
CA THR A 110 -15.95 13.91 28.48
C THR A 110 -14.55 14.48 28.58
N CYS A 111 -14.13 15.28 27.60
CA CYS A 111 -12.85 15.98 27.64
C CYS A 111 -12.72 16.82 28.93
N GLY A 112 -11.61 16.63 29.64
CA GLY A 112 -11.30 17.24 30.93
C GLY A 112 -11.69 16.41 32.15
N ASP A 113 -12.47 15.34 32.00
CA ASP A 113 -12.86 14.49 33.13
C ASP A 113 -11.65 13.75 33.73
N LEU A 114 -11.71 13.51 35.04
CA LEU A 114 -10.70 12.71 35.74
C LEU A 114 -10.91 11.23 35.43
N VAL A 115 -9.94 10.61 34.76
CA VAL A 115 -9.97 9.20 34.37
C VAL A 115 -9.37 8.32 35.46
N ALA A 116 -8.22 8.72 36.02
CA ALA A 116 -7.58 7.97 37.09
C ALA A 116 -6.70 8.86 37.98
N LEU A 117 -6.42 8.38 39.18
CA LEU A 117 -5.48 8.99 40.12
C LEU A 117 -4.33 8.01 40.40
N LEU A 118 -3.10 8.44 40.13
CA LEU A 118 -1.88 7.71 40.47
C LEU A 118 -1.47 8.03 41.91
N GLU A 119 -1.67 7.08 42.81
CA GLU A 119 -1.21 7.19 44.18
C GLU A 119 0.27 6.81 44.29
N SER A 120 1.06 7.65 44.97
CA SER A 120 2.48 7.42 45.18
C SER A 120 2.76 6.23 46.11
N PRO A 121 3.86 5.48 45.88
CA PRO A 121 4.25 4.37 46.74
C PRO A 121 4.56 4.86 48.15
N ARG A 122 4.26 4.03 49.16
CA ARG A 122 4.62 4.32 50.56
C ARG A 122 5.86 3.50 50.92
N PRO A 123 6.92 4.13 51.48
CA PRO A 123 8.12 3.41 51.85
C PRO A 123 7.83 2.38 52.94
N GLY A 124 8.48 1.22 52.85
CA GLY A 124 8.45 0.22 53.91
C GLY A 124 9.14 0.75 55.17
N LYS A 125 8.81 0.15 56.32
CA LYS A 125 9.46 0.44 57.60
C LYS A 125 10.37 -0.71 57.98
N GLU A 126 11.62 -0.38 58.31
CA GLU A 126 12.60 -1.37 58.76
C GLU A 126 12.11 -2.11 60.01
N GLY A 127 12.41 -3.41 60.02
CA GLY A 127 12.33 -4.27 61.19
C GLY A 127 13.60 -4.18 62.01
N MET A 128 13.68 -4.96 63.09
CA MET A 128 14.86 -5.01 63.97
C MET A 128 15.04 -6.42 64.53
N THR A 129 16.21 -7.01 64.36
CA THR A 129 16.56 -8.33 64.91
C THR A 129 16.68 -8.27 66.44
N VAL A 130 16.72 -9.44 67.10
CA VAL A 130 16.97 -9.53 68.56
C VAL A 130 18.38 -9.04 68.95
N THR A 131 19.30 -8.96 67.98
CA THR A 131 20.66 -8.42 68.15
C THR A 131 20.74 -6.92 67.94
N GLY A 132 19.64 -6.27 67.54
CA GLY A 132 19.53 -4.84 67.34
C GLY A 132 20.03 -4.36 65.97
N LEU A 133 20.10 -5.27 64.99
CA LEU A 133 20.40 -4.93 63.60
C LEU A 133 19.11 -4.63 62.83
N PRO A 134 19.07 -3.60 61.96
CA PRO A 134 17.89 -3.32 61.15
C PRO A 134 17.68 -4.43 60.11
N VAL A 135 16.41 -4.79 59.88
CA VAL A 135 15.99 -5.72 58.82
C VAL A 135 15.27 -4.90 57.75
N ALA A 136 15.77 -4.93 56.52
CA ALA A 136 15.15 -4.22 55.41
C ALA A 136 13.79 -4.84 55.07
N PRO A 137 12.77 -4.03 54.75
CA PRO A 137 11.52 -4.54 54.19
C PRO A 137 11.75 -5.13 52.80
N ASP A 138 10.87 -6.06 52.42
CA ASP A 138 10.82 -6.54 51.04
C ASP A 138 10.56 -5.37 50.08
N GLU A 139 11.24 -5.38 48.93
CA GLU A 139 11.02 -4.38 47.90
C GLU A 139 9.68 -4.66 47.20
N PRO A 140 8.77 -3.67 47.13
CA PRO A 140 7.52 -3.84 46.43
C PRO A 140 7.78 -3.97 44.92
N PRO A 141 6.92 -4.67 44.16
CA PRO A 141 7.14 -4.88 42.73
C PRO A 141 7.22 -3.56 41.97
N GLU A 142 8.12 -3.49 40.99
CA GLU A 142 8.32 -2.29 40.17
C GLU A 142 7.13 -2.08 39.24
N ILE A 143 6.63 -0.85 39.15
CA ILE A 143 5.51 -0.49 38.26
C ILE A 143 6.03 0.37 37.11
N GLU A 144 5.65 -0.03 35.91
CA GLU A 144 5.82 0.77 34.70
C GLU A 144 4.44 1.20 34.20
N LEU A 145 4.19 2.52 34.21
CA LEU A 145 2.93 3.11 33.75
C LEU A 145 3.12 3.72 32.37
N THR A 146 2.30 3.29 31.42
CA THR A 146 2.20 3.87 30.09
C THR A 146 0.88 4.62 29.96
N ILE A 147 0.95 5.92 29.69
CA ILE A 147 -0.21 6.75 29.36
C ILE A 147 -0.40 6.71 27.84
N GLY A 148 -1.55 6.22 27.39
CA GLY A 148 -1.92 6.19 25.98
C GLY A 148 -2.31 7.56 25.42
N GLU A 149 -2.59 7.60 24.12
CA GLU A 149 -3.05 8.80 23.45
C GLU A 149 -4.39 9.30 24.03
N HIS A 150 -4.64 10.61 23.91
CA HIS A 150 -5.84 11.28 24.42
C HIS A 150 -6.01 11.28 25.95
N LEU A 151 -4.90 11.13 26.70
CA LEU A 151 -4.86 11.27 28.15
C LEU A 151 -3.74 12.22 28.56
N ASP A 152 -4.02 13.07 29.54
CA ASP A 152 -3.06 14.04 30.09
C ASP A 152 -2.74 13.65 31.54
N LEU A 153 -1.44 13.45 31.86
CA LEU A 153 -0.97 13.19 33.22
C LEU A 153 -0.38 14.47 33.82
N ASP A 154 -0.94 14.92 34.93
CA ASP A 154 -0.31 15.90 35.81
C ASP A 154 0.67 15.19 36.77
N GLU A 155 1.97 15.30 36.48
CA GLU A 155 3.03 14.68 37.28
C GLU A 155 3.08 15.17 38.74
N GLN A 156 2.59 16.37 39.04
CA GLN A 156 2.63 16.91 40.40
C GLN A 156 1.51 16.33 41.27
N THR A 157 0.33 16.14 40.69
CA THR A 157 -0.86 15.70 41.43
C THR A 157 -1.18 14.22 41.22
N GLY A 158 -0.56 13.58 40.22
CA GLY A 158 -0.85 12.21 39.81
C GLY A 158 -2.21 12.07 39.11
N ARG A 159 -2.86 13.17 38.71
CA ARG A 159 -4.18 13.16 38.07
C ARG A 159 -4.02 12.85 36.58
N ILE A 160 -4.81 11.90 36.09
CA ILE A 160 -4.90 11.57 34.67
C ILE A 160 -6.27 12.01 34.17
N THR A 161 -6.30 12.96 33.24
CA THR A 161 -7.53 13.52 32.67
C THR A 161 -7.71 13.13 31.21
N ALA A 162 -8.97 13.09 30.75
CA ALA A 162 -9.31 12.82 29.36
C ALA A 162 -8.95 14.03 28.48
N GLY A 163 -8.05 13.85 27.51
CA GLY A 163 -7.72 14.87 26.51
C GLY A 163 -8.76 14.95 25.37
N ALA A 164 -9.60 13.93 25.22
CA ALA A 164 -10.74 13.90 24.31
C ALA A 164 -11.89 13.10 24.91
N SER A 165 -13.13 13.38 24.50
CA SER A 165 -14.28 12.58 24.89
C SER A 165 -14.20 11.15 24.33
N GLY A 166 -14.35 10.12 25.17
CA GLY A 166 -14.17 8.72 24.78
C GLY A 166 -14.25 7.70 25.92
N TYR A 167 -13.82 6.49 25.64
CA TYR A 167 -13.94 5.33 26.52
C TYR A 167 -12.58 4.91 27.07
N PRO A 168 -12.34 5.04 28.39
CA PRO A 168 -11.09 4.64 29.00
C PRO A 168 -11.00 3.12 29.15
N GLU A 169 -9.79 2.60 29.01
CA GLU A 169 -9.45 1.19 29.24
C GLU A 169 -8.14 1.11 30.04
N ILE A 170 -8.10 0.25 31.06
CA ILE A 170 -6.90 0.00 31.86
C ILE A 170 -6.49 -1.46 31.70
N LEU A 171 -5.29 -1.66 31.16
CA LEU A 171 -4.68 -2.96 30.98
C LEU A 171 -3.60 -3.16 32.04
N VAL A 172 -3.74 -4.18 32.88
CA VAL A 172 -2.75 -4.54 33.90
C VAL A 172 -2.16 -5.91 33.58
N CYS A 173 -0.83 -5.99 33.43
CA CYS A 173 -0.15 -7.27 33.28
C CYS A 173 1.05 -7.38 34.23
N SER A 174 1.27 -8.59 34.77
CA SER A 174 2.36 -8.86 35.73
C SER A 174 3.32 -9.90 35.17
N LYS A 175 4.63 -9.61 35.17
CA LYS A 175 5.70 -10.52 34.74
C LYS A 175 6.92 -10.38 35.66
N LYS A 176 7.38 -11.51 36.25
CA LYS A 176 8.66 -11.62 36.98
C LYS A 176 8.96 -10.44 37.92
N ASN A 177 8.01 -10.13 38.82
CA ASN A 177 8.10 -9.05 39.82
C ASN A 177 8.01 -7.60 39.27
N LYS A 178 7.60 -7.43 38.02
CA LYS A 178 7.19 -6.14 37.44
C LYS A 178 5.71 -6.14 37.07
N VAL A 179 5.03 -5.04 37.35
CA VAL A 179 3.64 -4.80 36.95
C VAL A 179 3.64 -3.69 35.90
N PHE A 180 3.14 -3.99 34.71
CA PHE A 180 2.95 -3.01 33.66
C PHE A 180 1.48 -2.60 33.67
N MET A 181 1.25 -1.30 33.79
CA MET A 181 -0.08 -0.70 33.70
C MET A 181 -0.11 0.18 32.46
N GLU A 182 -1.09 -0.03 31.60
CA GLU A 182 -1.30 0.79 30.43
C GLU A 182 -2.73 1.34 30.49
N ILE A 183 -2.88 2.65 30.44
CA ILE A 183 -4.18 3.30 30.37
C ILE A 183 -4.36 3.92 29.00
N LYS A 184 -5.48 3.63 28.34
CA LYS A 184 -5.81 4.14 27.01
C LYS A 184 -7.16 4.82 27.05
N LEU A 185 -7.39 5.72 26.11
CA LEU A 185 -8.70 6.30 25.85
C LEU A 185 -9.02 6.13 24.37
N THR A 186 -10.09 5.39 24.08
CA THR A 186 -10.60 5.24 22.72
C THR A 186 -11.55 6.40 22.45
N PRO A 187 -11.23 7.33 21.54
CA PRO A 187 -12.06 8.51 21.31
C PRO A 187 -13.43 8.12 20.74
N ALA A 188 -14.48 8.82 21.18
CA ALA A 188 -15.83 8.60 20.66
C ALA A 188 -15.98 9.11 19.23
N VAL A 189 -15.23 10.15 18.85
CA VAL A 189 -15.23 10.72 17.50
C VAL A 189 -13.83 10.65 16.93
N THR A 190 -13.71 10.12 15.72
CA THR A 190 -12.48 10.14 14.94
C THR A 190 -12.70 10.90 13.65
N ILE A 191 -11.70 11.67 13.23
CA ILE A 191 -11.70 12.37 11.94
C ILE A 191 -10.56 11.79 11.11
N ASP A 192 -10.81 11.53 9.83
CA ASP A 192 -9.80 11.08 8.90
C ASP A 192 -8.68 12.12 8.69
N SER A 193 -7.54 11.70 8.15
CA SER A 193 -6.37 12.58 7.96
C SER A 193 -6.65 13.80 7.05
N GLU A 194 -7.59 13.65 6.11
CA GLU A 194 -8.00 14.69 5.17
C GLU A 194 -9.12 15.59 5.73
N LYS A 195 -9.63 15.32 6.94
CA LYS A 195 -10.74 16.02 7.59
C LYS A 195 -12.03 16.01 6.75
N MET A 196 -12.22 14.99 5.92
CA MET A 196 -13.34 14.82 5.02
C MET A 196 -14.43 13.91 5.60
N VAL A 197 -14.12 13.05 6.57
CA VAL A 197 -15.08 12.14 7.19
C VAL A 197 -14.88 12.14 8.71
N ALA A 198 -15.97 12.33 9.44
CA ALA A 198 -16.01 12.13 10.89
C ALA A 198 -16.85 10.90 11.17
N GLU A 199 -16.27 10.01 11.94
CA GLU A 199 -16.88 8.77 12.35
C GLU A 199 -17.11 8.79 13.85
N LEU A 200 -18.22 8.19 14.27
CA LEU A 200 -18.66 8.11 15.64
C LEU A 200 -18.63 6.65 16.07
N PHE A 201 -18.01 6.40 17.21
CA PHE A 201 -17.99 5.13 17.91
C PHE A 201 -18.55 5.34 19.30
N LEU A 202 -19.57 4.56 19.63
CA LEU A 202 -20.20 4.60 20.94
C LEU A 202 -20.36 3.14 21.46
N PHE A 203 -20.21 2.92 22.76
CA PHE A 203 -20.63 1.70 23.46
C PHE A 203 -21.98 1.86 24.16
N PRO A 204 -22.89 0.86 24.10
CA PRO A 204 -24.19 0.93 24.75
C PRO A 204 -24.09 1.50 26.17
N PRO A 205 -25.04 2.35 26.60
CA PRO A 205 -24.94 2.97 27.93
C PRO A 205 -24.91 1.89 29.01
N LEU A 206 -24.20 2.16 30.09
CA LEU A 206 -24.16 1.24 31.23
C LEU A 206 -25.59 1.05 31.79
N PRO A 207 -25.88 -0.10 32.44
CA PRO A 207 -27.21 -0.34 32.99
C PRO A 207 -27.68 0.78 33.93
N GLY A 208 -28.70 1.52 33.51
CA GLY A 208 -29.29 2.64 34.26
C GLY A 208 -28.82 4.03 33.85
N ASP A 209 -27.79 4.14 33.01
CA ASP A 209 -27.36 5.42 32.43
C ASP A 209 -28.24 5.80 31.21
N PRO A 210 -28.49 7.10 30.98
CA PRO A 210 -29.30 7.55 29.85
C PRO A 210 -28.56 7.37 28.52
N ILE A 211 -29.33 7.10 27.45
CA ILE A 211 -28.81 7.12 26.08
C ILE A 211 -28.48 8.58 25.71
N PRO A 212 -27.34 8.86 25.05
CA PRO A 212 -27.01 10.21 24.63
C PRO A 212 -28.04 10.73 23.62
N ASP A 213 -28.49 11.97 23.83
CA ASP A 213 -29.38 12.65 22.91
C ASP A 213 -28.62 13.22 21.70
N ARG A 214 -29.39 13.72 20.71
CA ARG A 214 -28.81 14.31 19.49
C ARG A 214 -27.89 15.48 19.81
N ASP A 215 -28.27 16.33 20.77
CA ASP A 215 -27.52 17.54 21.09
C ASP A 215 -26.17 17.20 21.73
N GLN A 216 -26.13 16.15 22.56
CA GLN A 216 -24.90 15.59 23.10
C GLN A 216 -23.99 15.03 21.99
N VAL A 217 -24.53 14.28 21.03
CA VAL A 217 -23.74 13.78 19.89
C VAL A 217 -23.21 14.93 19.03
N ILE A 218 -24.01 15.96 18.80
CA ILE A 218 -23.57 17.17 18.08
C ILE A 218 -22.47 17.88 18.88
N ALA A 219 -22.56 17.95 20.20
CA ALA A 219 -21.53 18.54 21.05
C ALA A 219 -20.20 17.77 20.96
N LEU A 220 -20.24 16.43 20.95
CA LEU A 220 -19.04 15.59 20.74
C LEU A 220 -18.38 15.86 19.39
N LEU A 221 -19.18 16.02 18.32
CA LEU A 221 -18.67 16.37 16.99
C LEU A 221 -18.08 17.79 16.97
N ALA A 222 -18.73 18.74 17.63
CA ALA A 222 -18.29 20.13 17.72
C ALA A 222 -16.99 20.28 18.53
N GLU A 223 -16.78 19.45 19.55
CA GLU A 223 -15.53 19.37 20.32
C GLU A 223 -14.33 19.05 19.42
N GLN A 224 -14.53 18.17 18.43
CA GLN A 224 -13.52 17.83 17.41
C GLN A 224 -13.46 18.86 16.25
N GLY A 225 -14.21 19.96 16.34
CA GLY A 225 -14.22 21.04 15.36
C GLY A 225 -15.10 20.80 14.13
N VAL A 226 -15.94 19.75 14.12
CA VAL A 226 -16.85 19.48 13.01
C VAL A 226 -17.95 20.55 12.96
N ILE A 227 -17.92 21.39 11.93
CA ILE A 227 -18.90 22.48 11.72
C ILE A 227 -19.69 22.34 10.41
N PHE A 228 -19.29 21.42 9.54
CA PHE A 228 -19.89 21.21 8.22
C PHE A 228 -20.15 19.73 7.95
N GLY A 229 -21.16 19.43 7.13
CA GLY A 229 -21.33 18.08 6.59
C GLY A 229 -22.00 17.06 7.51
N MET A 230 -22.54 17.48 8.65
CA MET A 230 -23.24 16.59 9.59
C MET A 230 -24.50 15.97 8.96
N ASN A 231 -24.59 14.64 9.01
CA ASN A 231 -25.73 13.90 8.52
C ASN A 231 -26.69 13.61 9.70
N ILE A 232 -27.58 14.57 9.98
CA ILE A 232 -28.56 14.46 11.08
C ILE A 232 -29.40 13.16 11.01
N PRO A 233 -29.93 12.75 9.85
CA PRO A 233 -30.61 11.46 9.73
C PRO A 233 -29.77 10.25 10.17
N ALA A 234 -28.49 10.21 9.79
CA ALA A 234 -27.60 9.10 10.20
C ALA A 234 -27.31 9.12 11.70
N ILE A 235 -27.18 10.30 12.30
CA ILE A 235 -27.02 10.46 13.76
C ILE A 235 -28.26 9.94 14.49
N ASP A 236 -29.46 10.28 14.02
CA ASP A 236 -30.72 9.81 14.61
C ASP A 236 -30.89 8.30 14.52
N GLU A 237 -30.55 7.73 13.36
CA GLU A 237 -30.57 6.28 13.15
C GLU A 237 -29.57 5.59 14.10
N LEU A 238 -28.37 6.15 14.24
CA LEU A 238 -27.33 5.62 15.12
C LEU A 238 -27.79 5.62 16.58
N ILE A 239 -28.33 6.74 17.08
CA ILE A 239 -28.87 6.83 18.46
C ILE A 239 -30.00 5.80 18.67
N THR A 240 -30.86 5.61 17.67
CA THR A 240 -31.96 4.63 17.76
C THR A 240 -31.43 3.20 17.81
N ARG A 241 -30.42 2.86 17.00
CA ARG A 241 -29.75 1.55 17.05
C ARG A 241 -29.01 1.35 18.37
N PHE A 242 -28.47 2.42 18.93
CA PHE A 242 -27.77 2.43 20.21
C PHE A 242 -28.62 2.06 21.42
N ALA A 243 -29.93 2.33 21.33
CA ALA A 243 -30.89 1.91 22.34
C ALA A 243 -31.00 0.37 22.44
N THR A 244 -30.47 -0.38 21.47
CA THR A 244 -30.41 -1.84 21.52
C THR A 244 -29.10 -2.28 22.20
N THR A 245 -29.16 -3.26 23.10
CA THR A 245 -28.04 -3.70 23.95
C THR A 245 -26.89 -4.40 23.21
N HIS A 246 -26.74 -4.18 21.90
CA HIS A 246 -25.68 -4.76 21.09
C HIS A 246 -24.68 -3.66 20.70
N PRO A 247 -23.37 -3.88 20.90
CA PRO A 247 -22.36 -2.94 20.41
C PRO A 247 -22.46 -2.82 18.90
N LEU A 248 -22.31 -1.60 18.39
CA LEU A 248 -22.24 -1.36 16.96
C LEU A 248 -20.86 -1.79 16.45
N ASP A 249 -20.84 -2.49 15.32
CA ASP A 249 -19.59 -2.91 14.68
C ASP A 249 -18.88 -1.69 14.08
N GLY A 250 -17.86 -1.21 14.80
CA GLY A 250 -16.91 -0.22 14.31
C GLY A 250 -17.40 1.23 14.31
N TYR A 251 -16.59 2.07 13.68
CA TYR A 251 -16.83 3.51 13.53
C TYR A 251 -17.87 3.76 12.43
N ILE A 252 -18.88 4.59 12.72
CA ILE A 252 -19.95 4.91 11.76
C ILE A 252 -19.79 6.35 11.25
N PRO A 253 -19.78 6.59 9.93
CA PRO A 253 -19.64 7.93 9.38
C PRO A 253 -20.89 8.78 9.65
N VAL A 254 -20.73 9.85 10.42
CA VAL A 254 -21.82 10.76 10.83
C VAL A 254 -21.68 12.17 10.23
N ALA A 255 -20.52 12.52 9.68
CA ALA A 255 -20.34 13.75 8.90
C ALA A 255 -19.43 13.54 7.69
N ARG A 256 -19.72 14.24 6.59
CA ARG A 256 -18.90 14.22 5.36
C ARG A 256 -18.69 15.61 4.79
N GLY A 257 -17.44 15.94 4.48
CA GLY A 257 -17.06 17.11 3.70
C GLY A 257 -17.56 17.03 2.26
N MET A 258 -17.55 18.17 1.59
CA MET A 258 -17.85 18.30 0.16
C MET A 258 -16.54 18.16 -0.62
N MET A 259 -16.39 17.07 -1.37
CA MET A 259 -15.20 16.84 -2.20
C MET A 259 -15.04 17.93 -3.28
N PRO A 260 -13.82 18.37 -3.58
CA PRO A 260 -13.58 19.27 -4.70
C PRO A 260 -13.88 18.58 -6.03
N VAL A 261 -14.35 19.35 -7.01
CA VAL A 261 -14.50 18.88 -8.39
C VAL A 261 -13.25 19.28 -9.15
N HIS A 262 -12.48 18.31 -9.62
CA HIS A 262 -11.27 18.62 -10.39
C HIS A 262 -11.59 19.20 -11.76
N GLY A 263 -10.68 20.06 -12.24
CA GLY A 263 -10.73 20.61 -13.57
C GLY A 263 -10.56 19.54 -14.65
N GLN A 264 -11.14 19.80 -15.82
CA GLN A 264 -10.96 18.96 -16.99
C GLN A 264 -9.79 19.48 -17.81
N ASP A 265 -8.91 18.57 -18.24
CA ASP A 265 -7.82 18.90 -19.14
C ASP A 265 -8.37 19.43 -20.48
N SER A 266 -7.64 20.38 -21.06
CA SER A 266 -7.98 20.86 -22.40
C SER A 266 -7.78 19.73 -23.42
N HIS A 267 -8.66 19.67 -24.40
CA HIS A 267 -8.61 18.65 -25.45
C HIS A 267 -9.03 19.25 -26.79
N LEU A 268 -8.61 18.62 -27.88
CA LEU A 268 -9.10 18.97 -29.22
C LEU A 268 -10.42 18.27 -29.47
N ARG A 269 -11.47 19.05 -29.72
CA ARG A 269 -12.75 18.57 -30.21
C ARG A 269 -12.76 18.71 -31.72
N PHE A 270 -12.74 17.59 -32.44
CA PHE A 270 -12.81 17.59 -33.89
C PHE A 270 -14.22 17.97 -34.37
N VAL A 271 -14.30 18.80 -35.41
CA VAL A 271 -15.56 19.27 -35.99
C VAL A 271 -16.09 18.29 -37.05
N MET A 272 -15.25 17.34 -37.44
CA MET A 272 -15.56 16.22 -38.32
C MET A 272 -15.25 14.89 -37.63
N ASP A 273 -15.85 13.82 -38.13
CA ASP A 273 -15.54 12.47 -37.66
C ASP A 273 -14.12 12.12 -38.07
N VAL A 274 -13.24 11.97 -37.08
CA VAL A 274 -11.82 11.69 -37.28
C VAL A 274 -11.40 10.34 -36.71
N GLY A 275 -10.38 9.75 -37.32
CA GLY A 275 -9.91 8.40 -36.98
C GLY A 275 -10.60 7.34 -37.84
N PRO A 276 -10.24 6.06 -37.65
CA PRO A 276 -10.84 4.98 -38.41
C PRO A 276 -12.30 4.79 -38.02
N ILE A 277 -13.22 5.32 -38.82
CA ILE A 277 -14.64 5.00 -38.70
C ILE A 277 -14.76 3.49 -38.93
N PRO A 278 -15.19 2.68 -37.94
CA PRO A 278 -15.10 1.22 -38.02
C PRO A 278 -15.97 0.62 -39.12
N GLY A 279 -16.76 1.43 -39.83
CA GLY A 279 -17.71 1.03 -40.84
C GLY A 279 -19.10 1.48 -40.45
N LYS A 280 -20.08 1.20 -41.30
CA LYS A 280 -21.47 1.54 -41.04
C LYS A 280 -22.14 0.43 -40.25
N ILE A 281 -22.77 0.76 -39.12
CA ILE A 281 -23.58 -0.20 -38.37
C ILE A 281 -24.83 -0.49 -39.20
N GLN A 282 -24.99 -1.75 -39.61
CA GLN A 282 -26.18 -2.21 -40.29
C GLN A 282 -27.35 -2.36 -39.30
N PRO A 283 -28.61 -2.38 -39.77
CA PRO A 283 -29.80 -2.49 -38.91
C PRO A 283 -29.84 -3.75 -38.03
N ASN A 284 -29.07 -4.79 -38.38
CA ASN A 284 -28.93 -6.03 -37.63
C ASN A 284 -27.85 -5.97 -36.52
N GLY A 285 -27.17 -4.84 -36.34
CA GLY A 285 -26.09 -4.66 -35.38
C GLY A 285 -24.71 -5.16 -35.85
N GLU A 286 -24.60 -5.68 -37.08
CA GLU A 286 -23.31 -6.00 -37.70
C GLU A 286 -22.66 -4.73 -38.26
N ILE A 287 -21.34 -4.58 -38.07
CA ILE A 287 -20.60 -3.44 -38.60
C ILE A 287 -20.09 -3.82 -40.00
N ASP A 288 -20.50 -3.06 -41.01
CA ASP A 288 -19.96 -3.20 -42.37
C ASP A 288 -18.64 -2.42 -42.48
N PHE A 289 -17.54 -3.12 -42.20
CA PHE A 289 -16.18 -2.58 -42.29
C PHE A 289 -15.77 -2.19 -43.72
N ARG A 290 -16.58 -2.51 -44.76
CA ARG A 290 -16.30 -2.13 -46.16
C ARG A 290 -16.51 -0.63 -46.43
N GLU A 291 -17.30 0.05 -45.60
CA GLU A 291 -17.55 1.50 -45.70
C GLU A 291 -16.61 2.33 -44.79
N ARG A 292 -15.53 1.74 -44.27
CA ARG A 292 -14.55 2.44 -43.43
C ARG A 292 -13.82 3.53 -44.23
N GLN A 293 -13.99 4.78 -43.82
CA GLN A 293 -13.28 5.93 -44.38
C GLN A 293 -11.99 6.17 -43.57
N LEU A 294 -10.86 5.74 -44.14
CA LEU A 294 -9.52 5.99 -43.58
C LEU A 294 -8.89 7.29 -44.12
N PHE A 295 -9.44 7.84 -45.21
CA PHE A 295 -9.00 9.07 -45.83
C PHE A 295 -10.13 10.09 -45.72
N ILE A 296 -9.94 11.13 -44.92
CA ILE A 296 -10.89 12.24 -44.79
C ILE A 296 -10.40 13.36 -45.68
N GLY A 297 -11.10 13.60 -46.79
CA GLY A 297 -10.79 14.72 -47.68
C GLY A 297 -11.11 16.04 -46.99
N ILE A 298 -10.18 17.00 -47.04
CA ILE A 298 -10.37 18.32 -46.45
C ILE A 298 -10.11 19.42 -47.47
N ARG A 299 -10.87 20.51 -47.38
CA ARG A 299 -10.68 21.70 -48.22
C ARG A 299 -9.82 22.74 -47.51
N GLU A 300 -9.14 23.55 -48.30
CA GLU A 300 -8.44 24.74 -47.80
C GLU A 300 -9.38 25.65 -47.00
N GLY A 301 -8.93 26.08 -45.82
CA GLY A 301 -9.67 26.95 -44.89
C GLY A 301 -10.70 26.25 -44.01
N GLU A 302 -10.95 24.95 -44.21
CA GLU A 302 -11.91 24.16 -43.44
C GLU A 302 -11.42 23.91 -42.00
N ILE A 303 -12.36 23.98 -41.03
CA ILE A 303 -12.05 23.78 -39.61
C ILE A 303 -11.94 22.28 -39.32
N ILE A 304 -10.80 21.87 -38.79
CA ILE A 304 -10.48 20.49 -38.43
C ILE A 304 -10.93 20.20 -37.00
N ALA A 305 -10.50 21.04 -36.06
CA ALA A 305 -10.73 20.87 -34.64
C ALA A 305 -10.77 22.20 -33.91
N VAL A 306 -11.35 22.19 -32.71
CA VAL A 306 -11.39 23.32 -31.77
C VAL A 306 -10.82 22.88 -30.44
N ARG A 307 -9.85 23.62 -29.90
CA ARG A 307 -9.31 23.41 -28.56
C ARG A 307 -10.34 23.83 -27.52
N MET A 308 -10.86 22.86 -26.76
CA MET A 308 -11.64 23.12 -25.56
C MET A 308 -10.68 23.47 -24.44
N ALA A 309 -10.85 24.65 -23.83
CA ALA A 309 -9.97 25.13 -22.76
C ALA A 309 -10.05 24.24 -21.51
N ALA A 310 -8.95 24.20 -20.75
CA ALA A 310 -8.94 23.52 -19.46
C ALA A 310 -9.84 24.26 -18.47
N THR A 311 -10.50 23.53 -17.57
CA THR A 311 -11.31 24.14 -16.52
C THR A 311 -10.56 24.18 -15.19
N PRO A 312 -10.78 25.20 -14.34
CA PRO A 312 -10.06 25.33 -13.07
C PRO A 312 -10.53 24.35 -11.98
N GLY A 313 -11.65 23.66 -12.19
CA GLY A 313 -12.33 22.87 -11.15
C GLY A 313 -13.12 23.74 -10.16
N GLU A 314 -13.86 23.10 -9.26
CA GLU A 314 -14.64 23.74 -8.20
C GLU A 314 -14.11 23.35 -6.82
N PRO A 315 -13.93 24.31 -5.91
CA PRO A 315 -13.43 24.03 -4.57
C PRO A 315 -14.42 23.22 -3.74
N GLY A 316 -13.87 22.25 -2.99
CA GLY A 316 -14.57 21.51 -1.95
C GLY A 316 -14.52 22.23 -0.60
N LYS A 317 -15.11 21.61 0.40
CA LYS A 317 -15.13 22.10 1.78
C LYS A 317 -15.04 20.93 2.76
N ASN A 318 -14.05 20.92 3.64
CA ASN A 318 -13.90 19.86 4.62
C ASN A 318 -14.83 20.06 5.83
N LEU A 319 -14.77 19.15 6.82
CA LEU A 319 -15.64 19.15 8.00
C LEU A 319 -15.40 20.34 8.93
N LEU A 320 -14.18 20.87 8.96
CA LEU A 320 -13.81 22.06 9.73
C LEU A 320 -14.18 23.36 8.99
N GLY A 321 -14.77 23.23 7.79
CA GLY A 321 -15.16 24.34 6.94
C GLY A 321 -14.03 25.00 6.15
N GLU A 322 -12.84 24.40 6.14
CA GLU A 322 -11.70 24.81 5.33
C GLU A 322 -11.95 24.47 3.85
N ILE A 323 -11.46 25.33 2.95
CA ILE A 323 -11.60 25.12 1.50
C ILE A 323 -10.60 24.04 1.05
N VAL A 324 -11.10 23.02 0.34
CA VAL A 324 -10.25 22.01 -0.31
C VAL A 324 -10.07 22.41 -1.77
N ALA A 325 -8.83 22.73 -2.15
CA ALA A 325 -8.52 23.20 -3.49
C ALA A 325 -8.72 22.09 -4.55
N PRO A 326 -9.32 22.39 -5.71
CA PRO A 326 -9.36 21.45 -6.81
C PRO A 326 -8.00 21.42 -7.53
N VAL A 327 -7.73 20.32 -8.22
CA VAL A 327 -6.64 20.26 -9.20
C VAL A 327 -7.14 20.90 -10.49
N PRO A 328 -6.50 21.97 -11.00
CA PRO A 328 -6.88 22.57 -12.27
C PRO A 328 -6.52 21.65 -13.44
N GLY A 329 -7.33 21.69 -14.49
CA GLY A 329 -7.04 20.96 -15.72
C GLY A 329 -5.76 21.47 -16.39
N ARG A 330 -5.05 20.57 -17.08
CA ARG A 330 -3.82 20.87 -17.80
C ARG A 330 -4.12 21.43 -19.19
N GLU A 331 -3.32 22.40 -19.62
CA GLU A 331 -3.36 22.88 -21.00
C GLU A 331 -2.59 21.97 -21.96
N LEU A 332 -3.18 21.75 -23.13
CA LEU A 332 -2.71 20.94 -24.23
C LEU A 332 -1.99 21.87 -25.22
N PRO A 333 -0.67 21.74 -25.39
CA PRO A 333 0.03 22.43 -26.45
C PRO A 333 -0.35 21.82 -27.80
N VAL A 334 -1.08 22.57 -28.62
CA VAL A 334 -1.47 22.13 -29.97
C VAL A 334 -0.30 22.31 -30.92
N LYS A 335 0.13 21.23 -31.58
CA LYS A 335 1.15 21.26 -32.64
C LYS A 335 0.51 20.91 -33.98
N VAL A 336 0.72 21.77 -34.96
CA VAL A 336 0.24 21.60 -36.35
C VAL A 336 1.43 21.44 -37.30
N SER A 337 1.25 20.71 -38.40
CA SER A 337 2.23 20.64 -39.49
C SER A 337 2.11 21.85 -40.43
N ASP A 338 3.02 21.99 -41.40
CA ASP A 338 3.02 23.11 -42.36
C ASP A 338 1.69 23.27 -43.14
N ASP A 339 0.96 22.18 -43.32
CA ASP A 339 -0.32 22.14 -44.04
C ASP A 339 -1.57 22.43 -43.17
N ALA A 340 -1.40 22.76 -41.89
CA ALA A 340 -2.46 23.17 -40.97
C ALA A 340 -2.04 24.38 -40.13
N CYS A 341 -3.00 25.24 -39.78
CA CYS A 341 -2.77 26.43 -38.96
C CYS A 341 -3.59 26.34 -37.67
N PHE A 342 -2.99 26.67 -36.54
CA PHE A 342 -3.66 26.82 -35.25
C PHE A 342 -3.77 28.29 -34.89
N ASP A 343 -5.00 28.75 -34.65
CA ASP A 343 -5.27 30.09 -34.15
C ASP A 343 -5.45 30.06 -32.64
N GLU A 344 -4.54 30.72 -31.92
CA GLU A 344 -4.52 30.73 -30.46
C GLU A 344 -5.66 31.56 -29.83
N GLN A 345 -6.20 32.55 -30.56
CA GLN A 345 -7.30 33.40 -30.09
C GLN A 345 -8.65 32.69 -30.16
N THR A 346 -8.90 31.98 -31.26
CA THR A 346 -10.15 31.25 -31.49
C THR A 346 -10.08 29.79 -31.00
N GLY A 347 -8.87 29.24 -30.84
CA GLY A 347 -8.64 27.83 -30.52
C GLY A 347 -8.88 26.89 -31.71
N GLU A 348 -9.05 27.42 -32.93
CA GLU A 348 -9.37 26.63 -34.12
C GLU A 348 -8.11 26.10 -34.80
N VAL A 349 -8.19 24.86 -35.29
CA VAL A 349 -7.22 24.27 -36.23
C VAL A 349 -7.87 24.23 -37.60
N ARG A 350 -7.23 24.84 -38.61
CA ARG A 350 -7.73 24.92 -39.99
C ARG A 350 -6.74 24.34 -40.99
N ALA A 351 -7.25 23.77 -42.07
CA ALA A 351 -6.41 23.29 -43.18
C ALA A 351 -5.87 24.48 -43.99
N VAL A 352 -4.56 24.49 -44.28
CA VAL A 352 -3.92 25.51 -45.14
C VAL A 352 -4.08 25.14 -46.62
N HIS A 353 -4.15 23.85 -46.95
CA HIS A 353 -4.34 23.35 -48.31
C HIS A 353 -5.40 22.25 -48.37
N SER A 354 -5.97 22.03 -49.56
CA SER A 354 -6.88 20.90 -49.78
C SER A 354 -6.10 19.60 -49.89
N GLY A 355 -6.57 18.52 -49.27
CA GLY A 355 -5.83 17.27 -49.23
C GLY A 355 -6.57 16.18 -48.47
N VAL A 356 -5.81 15.27 -47.87
CA VAL A 356 -6.30 14.23 -46.99
C VAL A 356 -5.77 14.48 -45.58
N LEU A 357 -6.71 14.54 -44.64
CA LEU A 357 -6.45 14.67 -43.22
C LEU A 357 -5.89 13.34 -42.69
N SER A 358 -4.73 13.42 -42.03
CA SER A 358 -4.09 12.31 -41.34
C SER A 358 -3.79 12.71 -39.90
N ILE A 359 -4.20 11.89 -38.95
CA ILE A 359 -3.97 12.12 -37.52
C ILE A 359 -3.01 11.06 -37.03
N THR A 360 -1.89 11.51 -36.47
CA THR A 360 -0.86 10.63 -35.91
C THR A 360 -1.01 10.52 -34.40
N GLY A 361 -0.49 9.42 -33.81
CA GLY A 361 -0.70 9.02 -32.41
C GLY A 361 -0.29 10.04 -31.33
N ASP A 362 0.37 11.12 -31.70
CA ASP A 362 0.85 12.17 -30.79
C ASP A 362 -0.07 13.42 -30.79
N ASN A 363 -1.37 13.27 -31.08
CA ASN A 363 -2.34 14.37 -31.28
C ASN A 363 -1.91 15.40 -32.33
N THR A 364 -1.00 15.02 -33.24
CA THR A 364 -0.51 15.89 -34.30
C THR A 364 -1.39 15.72 -35.53
N ILE A 365 -2.01 16.82 -35.95
CA ILE A 365 -2.88 16.91 -37.13
C ILE A 365 -2.01 17.25 -38.34
N LYS A 366 -2.08 16.40 -39.37
CA LYS A 366 -1.41 16.60 -40.67
C LYS A 366 -2.43 16.64 -41.80
N VAL A 367 -2.20 17.48 -42.81
CA VAL A 367 -2.97 17.49 -44.05
C VAL A 367 -1.99 17.24 -45.20
N CYS A 368 -2.10 16.12 -45.91
CA CYS A 368 -1.19 15.78 -47.01
C CYS A 368 -1.93 15.80 -48.35
N ALA A 369 -1.27 16.12 -49.47
CA ALA A 369 -1.85 15.82 -50.79
C ALA A 369 -1.93 14.28 -50.99
N MET A 370 -2.66 13.79 -52.00
CA MET A 370 -2.74 12.35 -52.31
C MET A 370 -2.28 12.06 -53.74
N GLN A 371 -1.24 11.25 -53.87
CA GLN A 371 -0.70 10.75 -55.12
C GLN A 371 -1.35 9.40 -55.48
N ILE A 372 -1.79 9.23 -56.73
CA ILE A 372 -2.45 7.99 -57.20
C ILE A 372 -1.60 7.30 -58.28
N ILE A 373 -1.37 6.00 -58.11
CA ILE A 373 -0.74 5.11 -59.07
C ILE A 373 -1.79 4.12 -59.58
N SER A 374 -2.20 4.29 -60.84
CA SER A 374 -3.32 3.55 -61.46
C SER A 374 -3.00 2.10 -61.85
N GLY A 375 -1.98 1.47 -61.26
CA GLY A 375 -1.54 0.12 -61.61
C GLY A 375 -0.48 -0.46 -60.66
N ASP A 376 0.20 -1.51 -61.11
CA ASP A 376 1.20 -2.22 -60.30
C ASP A 376 2.50 -1.42 -60.14
N VAL A 377 3.13 -1.53 -58.97
CA VAL A 377 4.51 -1.06 -58.76
C VAL A 377 5.45 -2.17 -59.22
N ASN A 378 6.05 -1.97 -60.40
CA ASN A 378 6.90 -2.93 -61.08
C ASN A 378 8.07 -2.21 -61.77
N TYR A 379 8.79 -2.87 -62.68
CA TYR A 379 9.93 -2.27 -63.41
C TYR A 379 9.56 -1.04 -64.26
N GLY A 380 8.30 -0.90 -64.69
CA GLY A 380 7.82 0.28 -65.39
C GLY A 380 7.53 1.46 -64.47
N THR A 381 7.16 1.21 -63.21
CA THR A 381 6.83 2.25 -62.21
C THR A 381 8.04 2.64 -61.36
N GLY A 382 8.90 1.67 -61.02
CA GLY A 382 10.04 1.85 -60.14
C GLY A 382 9.68 1.93 -58.65
N ASN A 383 10.67 2.19 -57.81
CA ASN A 383 10.44 2.46 -56.39
C ASN A 383 9.76 3.83 -56.21
N ILE A 384 8.92 3.94 -55.18
CA ILE A 384 8.14 5.15 -54.93
C ILE A 384 8.59 5.76 -53.59
N SER A 385 8.92 7.05 -53.61
CA SER A 385 9.16 7.84 -52.41
C SER A 385 8.41 9.16 -52.54
N THR A 386 7.45 9.39 -51.65
CA THR A 386 6.59 10.58 -51.67
C THR A 386 6.42 11.19 -50.28
N ARG A 387 6.18 12.51 -50.22
CA ARG A 387 5.84 13.20 -48.96
C ARG A 387 4.33 13.23 -48.71
N ASP A 388 3.56 12.80 -49.69
CA ASP A 388 2.11 12.83 -49.72
C ASP A 388 1.51 11.48 -49.29
N ALA A 389 0.19 11.42 -49.12
CA ALA A 389 -0.52 10.16 -49.08
C ALA A 389 -0.42 9.47 -50.45
N LEU A 390 -0.40 8.13 -50.47
CA LEU A 390 -0.20 7.35 -51.69
C LEU A 390 -1.30 6.29 -51.83
N LYS A 391 -1.96 6.29 -52.98
CA LYS A 391 -2.86 5.21 -53.38
C LYS A 391 -2.28 4.42 -54.54
N VAL A 392 -2.17 3.11 -54.40
CA VAL A 392 -1.77 2.16 -55.44
C VAL A 392 -2.97 1.27 -55.78
N SER A 393 -3.53 1.43 -56.97
CA SER A 393 -4.66 0.61 -57.43
C SER A 393 -4.26 -0.83 -57.81
N GLY A 394 -2.96 -1.08 -58.00
CA GLY A 394 -2.42 -2.40 -58.29
C GLY A 394 -1.68 -3.04 -57.11
N SER A 395 -0.83 -4.02 -57.44
CA SER A 395 0.02 -4.75 -56.51
C SER A 395 1.45 -4.20 -56.50
N VAL A 396 2.16 -4.35 -55.38
CA VAL A 396 3.60 -4.07 -55.29
C VAL A 396 4.36 -5.37 -55.55
N LYS A 397 5.08 -5.41 -56.68
CA LYS A 397 5.81 -6.59 -57.12
C LYS A 397 7.07 -6.85 -56.30
N PRO A 398 7.65 -8.06 -56.38
CA PRO A 398 8.90 -8.40 -55.69
C PRO A 398 10.03 -7.43 -55.93
N LEU A 399 10.80 -7.18 -54.87
CA LEU A 399 12.02 -6.34 -54.86
C LEU A 399 11.78 -4.83 -54.99
N PHE A 400 10.52 -4.37 -54.97
CA PHE A 400 10.21 -2.94 -54.96
C PHE A 400 10.01 -2.38 -53.55
N THR A 401 10.23 -1.07 -53.42
CA THR A 401 10.07 -0.30 -52.19
C THR A 401 9.12 0.87 -52.41
N VAL A 402 8.20 1.06 -51.47
CA VAL A 402 7.25 2.17 -51.42
C VAL A 402 7.43 2.87 -50.07
N SER A 403 7.66 4.18 -50.09
CA SER A 403 7.81 5.02 -48.90
C SER A 403 6.97 6.29 -49.02
N ALA A 404 6.15 6.57 -48.02
CA ALA A 404 5.31 7.77 -47.97
C ALA A 404 5.39 8.44 -46.59
N ASN A 405 5.30 9.77 -46.52
CA ASN A 405 5.12 10.44 -45.22
C ASN A 405 3.64 10.48 -44.79
N GLY A 406 2.71 10.38 -45.75
CA GLY A 406 1.28 10.25 -45.50
C GLY A 406 0.79 8.80 -45.56
N ASP A 407 -0.52 8.63 -45.52
CA ASP A 407 -1.19 7.33 -45.51
C ASP A 407 -0.98 6.57 -46.83
N VAL A 408 -0.86 5.23 -46.77
CA VAL A 408 -0.65 4.35 -47.93
C VAL A 408 -1.82 3.38 -48.11
N ASP A 409 -2.56 3.46 -49.22
CA ASP A 409 -3.59 2.51 -49.64
C ASP A 409 -3.07 1.64 -50.79
N ILE A 410 -2.99 0.32 -50.59
CA ILE A 410 -2.65 -0.64 -51.65
C ILE A 410 -3.86 -1.56 -51.86
N GLU A 411 -4.46 -1.46 -53.05
CA GLU A 411 -5.64 -2.27 -53.40
C GLU A 411 -5.25 -3.72 -53.73
N GLY A 412 -4.05 -3.95 -54.28
CA GLY A 412 -3.52 -5.27 -54.64
C GLY A 412 -2.67 -5.95 -53.57
N ASN A 413 -1.86 -6.92 -53.99
CA ASN A 413 -0.97 -7.68 -53.11
C ASN A 413 0.38 -6.98 -52.90
N VAL A 414 1.04 -7.26 -51.78
CA VAL A 414 2.43 -6.89 -51.52
C VAL A 414 3.27 -8.16 -51.53
N GLU A 415 4.06 -8.36 -52.58
CA GLU A 415 4.84 -9.57 -52.80
C GLU A 415 6.33 -9.28 -52.61
N SER A 416 6.96 -9.88 -51.60
CA SER A 416 8.40 -9.72 -51.29
C SER A 416 8.94 -8.29 -51.43
N ALA A 417 8.19 -7.32 -50.91
CA ALA A 417 8.43 -5.88 -51.08
C ALA A 417 8.47 -5.13 -49.73
N LEU A 418 9.02 -3.92 -49.73
CA LEU A 418 9.18 -3.08 -48.55
C LEU A 418 8.23 -1.89 -48.62
N ILE A 419 7.31 -1.77 -47.66
CA ILE A 419 6.37 -0.63 -47.57
C ILE A 419 6.64 0.11 -46.25
N ALA A 420 6.86 1.41 -46.32
CA ALA A 420 7.10 2.27 -45.17
C ALA A 420 6.19 3.51 -45.21
N SER A 421 5.56 3.85 -44.08
CA SER A 421 4.77 5.07 -43.92
C SER A 421 5.02 5.73 -42.56
N GLU A 422 5.10 7.06 -42.53
CA GLU A 422 5.08 7.87 -41.30
C GLU A 422 3.64 8.14 -40.78
N ALA A 423 2.64 7.54 -41.42
CA ALA A 423 1.23 7.53 -41.03
C ALA A 423 0.68 6.08 -41.11
N ASN A 424 -0.52 5.86 -41.64
CA ASN A 424 -1.18 4.56 -41.67
C ASN A 424 -0.90 3.77 -42.96
N ILE A 425 -0.97 2.44 -42.90
CA ILE A 425 -0.86 1.56 -44.08
C ILE A 425 -2.08 0.64 -44.17
N ILE A 426 -2.69 0.57 -45.35
CA ILE A 426 -3.81 -0.31 -45.66
C ILE A 426 -3.41 -1.19 -46.85
N VAL A 427 -3.56 -2.50 -46.70
CA VAL A 427 -3.40 -3.46 -47.81
C VAL A 427 -4.67 -4.29 -47.91
N LYS A 428 -5.47 -4.04 -48.95
CA LYS A 428 -6.73 -4.76 -49.20
C LYS A 428 -6.49 -6.16 -49.76
N GLY A 429 -5.42 -6.34 -50.53
CA GLY A 429 -4.91 -7.64 -50.94
C GLY A 429 -4.13 -8.35 -49.83
N GLY A 430 -3.25 -9.28 -50.22
CA GLY A 430 -2.42 -10.06 -49.30
C GLY A 430 -0.98 -9.60 -49.24
N ILE A 431 -0.33 -9.87 -48.11
CA ILE A 431 1.11 -9.71 -47.94
C ILE A 431 1.77 -11.08 -48.07
N LEU A 432 2.59 -11.27 -49.09
CA LEU A 432 3.12 -12.56 -49.48
C LEU A 432 4.66 -12.57 -49.49
N GLY A 433 5.25 -13.53 -48.77
CA GLY A 433 6.67 -13.87 -48.87
C GLY A 433 7.56 -13.31 -47.75
N GLU A 434 8.66 -14.02 -47.49
CA GLU A 434 9.56 -13.76 -46.35
C GLU A 434 10.25 -12.39 -46.34
N LYS A 435 10.39 -11.78 -47.52
CA LYS A 435 11.00 -10.46 -47.69
C LYS A 435 9.99 -9.33 -47.59
N SER A 436 8.69 -9.63 -47.51
CA SER A 436 7.66 -8.63 -47.35
C SER A 436 7.73 -8.00 -45.97
N ARG A 437 7.88 -6.68 -45.94
CA ARG A 437 7.95 -5.92 -44.70
C ARG A 437 7.13 -4.64 -44.80
N LEU A 438 6.19 -4.48 -43.88
CA LEU A 438 5.45 -3.25 -43.66
C LEU A 438 5.97 -2.57 -42.40
N GLN A 439 6.13 -1.25 -42.45
CA GLN A 439 6.49 -0.42 -41.31
C GLN A 439 5.66 0.87 -41.31
N ALA A 440 4.84 1.07 -40.28
CA ALA A 440 4.00 2.26 -40.13
C ALA A 440 4.26 2.93 -38.79
N ALA A 441 4.26 4.27 -38.76
CA ALA A 441 4.20 5.02 -37.50
C ALA A 441 2.78 5.05 -36.93
N GLY A 442 1.76 5.05 -37.80
CA GLY A 442 0.35 4.88 -37.46
C GLY A 442 -0.11 3.43 -37.56
N ASP A 443 -1.41 3.21 -37.77
CA ASP A 443 -2.04 1.90 -37.81
C ASP A 443 -1.74 1.11 -39.10
N ILE A 444 -1.80 -0.22 -39.01
CA ILE A 444 -1.72 -1.12 -40.16
C ILE A 444 -3.01 -1.95 -40.27
N ASP A 445 -3.75 -1.85 -41.38
CA ASP A 445 -4.92 -2.69 -41.69
C ASP A 445 -4.60 -3.63 -42.86
N ILE A 446 -4.62 -4.93 -42.60
CA ILE A 446 -4.20 -5.95 -43.56
C ILE A 446 -5.22 -7.08 -43.66
N ASN A 447 -5.49 -7.51 -44.89
CA ASN A 447 -6.41 -8.61 -45.12
C ASN A 447 -5.82 -9.95 -44.64
N PHE A 448 -4.67 -10.33 -45.19
CA PHE A 448 -3.93 -11.52 -44.76
C PHE A 448 -2.41 -11.35 -44.99
N ILE A 449 -1.63 -12.13 -44.24
CA ILE A 449 -0.17 -12.11 -44.30
C ILE A 449 0.40 -13.52 -44.24
N GLU A 450 1.29 -13.85 -45.18
CA GLU A 450 1.94 -15.15 -45.30
C GLU A 450 3.46 -14.97 -45.36
N HIS A 451 4.16 -15.53 -44.38
CA HIS A 451 5.61 -15.41 -44.19
C HIS A 451 6.13 -13.95 -44.05
N GLY A 452 5.25 -12.96 -44.01
CA GLY A 452 5.60 -11.54 -43.99
C GLY A 452 5.85 -10.98 -42.60
N ARG A 453 6.22 -9.69 -42.56
CA ARG A 453 6.45 -8.95 -41.31
C ARG A 453 5.74 -7.60 -41.33
N ALA A 454 4.96 -7.27 -40.31
CA ALA A 454 4.36 -5.96 -40.14
C ALA A 454 4.74 -5.37 -38.78
N PHE A 455 5.18 -4.12 -38.80
CA PHE A 455 5.60 -3.37 -37.61
C PHE A 455 4.84 -2.04 -37.58
N SER A 456 4.02 -1.85 -36.56
CA SER A 456 3.26 -0.63 -36.32
C SER A 456 3.70 -0.01 -35.01
N ASP A 457 3.90 1.31 -34.97
CA ASP A 457 4.08 2.03 -33.69
C ASP A 457 2.73 2.30 -33.00
N ALA A 458 1.62 2.17 -33.71
CA ALA A 458 0.25 2.15 -33.16
C ALA A 458 -0.35 0.74 -33.25
N SER A 459 -1.59 0.59 -33.75
CA SER A 459 -2.30 -0.69 -33.76
C SER A 459 -2.13 -1.47 -35.08
N ILE A 460 -2.37 -2.79 -35.03
CA ILE A 460 -2.44 -3.65 -36.22
C ILE A 460 -3.80 -4.35 -36.25
N ILE A 461 -4.46 -4.29 -37.40
CA ILE A 461 -5.74 -4.95 -37.68
C ILE A 461 -5.53 -6.05 -38.71
N LEU A 462 -5.91 -7.28 -38.36
CA LEU A 462 -5.82 -8.46 -39.23
C LEU A 462 -7.22 -9.00 -39.55
N ARG A 463 -7.61 -8.98 -40.82
CA ARG A 463 -8.99 -9.34 -41.22
C ARG A 463 -9.24 -10.84 -41.36
N ARG A 464 -8.32 -11.56 -42.00
CA ARG A 464 -8.52 -12.98 -42.33
C ARG A 464 -7.45 -13.85 -41.71
N GLU A 465 -6.23 -13.84 -42.23
CA GLU A 465 -5.28 -14.89 -41.87
C GLU A 465 -3.85 -14.38 -41.70
N ALA A 466 -3.14 -14.91 -40.70
CA ALA A 466 -1.71 -14.73 -40.54
C ALA A 466 -1.02 -16.09 -40.49
N TYR A 467 -0.12 -16.35 -41.43
CA TYR A 467 0.57 -17.63 -41.59
C TYR A 467 2.09 -17.43 -41.44
N TYR A 468 2.69 -18.06 -40.42
CA TYR A 468 4.12 -17.97 -40.06
C TYR A 468 4.70 -16.54 -40.15
N SER A 469 3.91 -15.56 -39.72
CA SER A 469 4.21 -14.14 -39.90
C SER A 469 4.59 -13.47 -38.59
N ARG A 470 5.23 -12.30 -38.67
CA ARG A 470 5.60 -11.49 -37.50
C ARG A 470 4.80 -10.19 -37.49
N LEU A 471 3.95 -10.01 -36.50
CA LEU A 471 3.11 -8.83 -36.29
C LEU A 471 3.45 -8.19 -34.95
N HIS A 472 3.97 -6.97 -34.99
CA HIS A 472 4.41 -6.22 -33.82
C HIS A 472 3.71 -4.86 -33.78
N ALA A 473 2.83 -4.65 -32.80
CA ALA A 473 2.07 -3.42 -32.59
C ALA A 473 2.56 -2.65 -31.36
N GLY A 474 2.77 -1.35 -31.49
CA GLY A 474 3.06 -0.46 -30.37
C GLY A 474 1.83 -0.08 -29.54
N GLY A 475 0.63 -0.29 -30.09
CA GLY A 475 -0.67 -0.24 -29.43
C GLY A 475 -1.31 -1.63 -29.37
N ASP A 476 -2.54 -1.75 -29.89
CA ASP A 476 -3.32 -2.99 -29.85
C ASP A 476 -3.14 -3.84 -31.13
N LEU A 477 -3.32 -5.15 -31.00
CA LEU A 477 -3.39 -6.06 -32.14
C LEU A 477 -4.79 -6.69 -32.18
N HIS A 478 -5.58 -6.29 -33.16
CA HIS A 478 -6.96 -6.75 -33.33
C HIS A 478 -7.07 -7.65 -34.55
N CYS A 479 -7.43 -8.91 -34.35
CA CYS A 479 -7.81 -9.80 -35.43
C CYS A 479 -9.31 -10.05 -35.36
N ASP A 480 -9.98 -10.03 -36.52
CA ASP A 480 -11.43 -10.26 -36.60
C ASP A 480 -11.81 -11.62 -35.98
N LYS A 481 -13.06 -11.79 -35.53
CA LYS A 481 -13.53 -13.01 -34.86
C LYS A 481 -13.31 -14.29 -35.67
N ASN A 482 -13.45 -14.20 -37.00
CA ASN A 482 -13.27 -15.31 -37.93
C ASN A 482 -11.82 -15.46 -38.43
N SER A 483 -10.89 -14.68 -37.87
CA SER A 483 -9.49 -14.72 -38.29
C SER A 483 -8.78 -15.99 -37.81
N ARG A 484 -7.75 -16.40 -38.54
CA ARG A 484 -6.90 -17.54 -38.19
C ARG A 484 -5.42 -17.17 -38.19
N VAL A 485 -4.75 -17.41 -37.07
CA VAL A 485 -3.30 -17.22 -36.95
C VAL A 485 -2.63 -18.57 -36.81
N ILE A 486 -1.79 -18.94 -37.79
CA ILE A 486 -1.09 -20.22 -37.84
C ILE A 486 0.41 -19.97 -37.73
N GLY A 487 0.94 -20.11 -36.51
CA GLY A 487 2.37 -19.93 -36.22
C GLY A 487 2.86 -18.48 -36.38
N GLY A 488 4.13 -18.26 -36.04
CA GLY A 488 4.75 -16.93 -36.11
C GLY A 488 4.78 -16.19 -34.77
N GLN A 489 4.81 -14.86 -34.82
CA GLN A 489 4.98 -14.00 -33.65
C GLN A 489 3.95 -12.86 -33.65
N LEU A 490 3.15 -12.76 -32.60
CA LEU A 490 2.18 -11.69 -32.35
C LEU A 490 2.61 -10.96 -31.06
N VAL A 491 2.92 -9.67 -31.17
CA VAL A 491 3.37 -8.87 -30.01
C VAL A 491 2.66 -7.53 -30.03
N ALA A 492 2.02 -7.17 -28.93
CA ALA A 492 1.35 -5.88 -28.75
C ALA A 492 1.74 -5.25 -27.42
N ALA A 493 1.94 -3.94 -27.40
CA ALA A 493 2.16 -3.23 -26.13
C ALA A 493 0.85 -3.07 -25.35
N GLY A 494 -0.29 -2.97 -26.04
CA GLY A 494 -1.62 -3.02 -25.46
C GLY A 494 -2.18 -4.44 -25.44
N GLN A 495 -3.40 -4.59 -25.93
CA GLN A 495 -4.18 -5.83 -25.91
C GLN A 495 -4.04 -6.60 -27.23
N ILE A 496 -4.23 -7.93 -27.16
CA ILE A 496 -4.33 -8.79 -28.35
C ILE A 496 -5.73 -9.43 -28.35
N THR A 497 -6.51 -9.13 -29.37
CA THR A 497 -7.78 -9.81 -29.66
C THR A 497 -7.59 -10.66 -30.90
N CYS A 498 -7.89 -11.96 -30.83
CA CYS A 498 -7.75 -12.87 -31.97
C CYS A 498 -8.95 -13.81 -32.06
N GLY A 499 -9.25 -14.29 -33.28
CA GLY A 499 -10.16 -15.41 -33.51
C GLY A 499 -9.52 -16.74 -33.11
N THR A 500 -9.11 -17.55 -34.09
CA THR A 500 -8.48 -18.85 -33.85
C THR A 500 -6.95 -18.73 -33.94
N ILE A 501 -6.24 -19.09 -32.86
CA ILE A 501 -4.77 -19.18 -32.87
C ILE A 501 -4.35 -20.65 -32.84
N GLY A 502 -3.48 -21.02 -33.78
CA GLY A 502 -2.85 -22.33 -33.88
C GLY A 502 -3.52 -23.29 -34.85
N SER A 503 -2.87 -24.44 -35.01
CA SER A 503 -3.34 -25.59 -35.76
C SER A 503 -2.64 -26.83 -35.21
N VAL A 504 -3.28 -28.00 -35.31
CA VAL A 504 -2.74 -29.29 -34.82
C VAL A 504 -1.35 -29.59 -35.41
N ASN A 505 -1.11 -29.14 -36.65
CA ASN A 505 0.13 -29.41 -37.38
C ASN A 505 1.09 -28.22 -37.43
N ALA A 506 0.81 -27.13 -36.71
CA ALA A 506 1.63 -25.92 -36.75
C ALA A 506 2.70 -25.92 -35.67
N GLN A 507 3.88 -25.36 -35.98
CA GLN A 507 4.88 -25.06 -34.95
C GLN A 507 4.32 -24.06 -33.93
N PRO A 508 4.73 -24.15 -32.64
CA PRO A 508 4.29 -23.20 -31.62
C PRO A 508 4.55 -21.75 -32.04
N GLY A 509 3.49 -20.94 -32.05
CA GLY A 509 3.57 -19.49 -32.20
C GLY A 509 3.96 -18.81 -30.89
N PHE A 510 4.50 -17.60 -30.97
CA PHE A 510 4.79 -16.76 -29.81
C PHE A 510 3.79 -15.60 -29.76
N VAL A 511 3.09 -15.46 -28.64
CA VAL A 511 2.11 -14.39 -28.41
C VAL A 511 2.46 -13.65 -27.13
N ALA A 512 2.52 -12.32 -27.18
CA ALA A 512 2.78 -11.48 -26.00
C ALA A 512 1.98 -10.18 -26.07
N ALA A 513 1.11 -9.95 -25.09
CA ALA A 513 0.37 -8.70 -24.89
C ALA A 513 0.98 -7.92 -23.71
N GLY A 514 0.74 -6.62 -23.62
CA GLY A 514 1.29 -5.79 -22.55
C GLY A 514 2.81 -5.56 -22.64
N VAL A 515 3.42 -5.82 -23.81
CA VAL A 515 4.88 -5.81 -23.98
C VAL A 515 5.28 -4.98 -25.19
N GLN A 516 6.13 -3.97 -24.99
CA GLN A 516 6.63 -3.16 -26.10
C GLN A 516 7.48 -4.00 -27.09
N PRO A 517 7.11 -4.08 -28.38
CA PRO A 517 7.80 -4.94 -29.34
C PRO A 517 9.27 -4.57 -29.54
N LYS A 518 9.59 -3.26 -29.59
CA LYS A 518 10.98 -2.76 -29.75
C LYS A 518 11.87 -3.21 -28.58
N LYS A 519 11.36 -3.20 -27.35
CA LYS A 519 12.08 -3.66 -26.15
C LYS A 519 12.25 -5.17 -26.15
N LEU A 520 11.20 -5.93 -26.48
CA LEU A 520 11.25 -7.38 -26.57
C LEU A 520 12.27 -7.85 -27.61
N GLN A 521 12.29 -7.23 -28.79
CA GLN A 521 13.27 -7.53 -29.83
C GLN A 521 14.70 -7.24 -29.36
N ARG A 522 14.92 -6.12 -28.67
CA ARG A 522 16.21 -5.78 -28.07
C ARG A 522 16.64 -6.80 -27.01
N MET A 523 15.70 -7.32 -26.21
CA MET A 523 15.97 -8.38 -25.23
C MET A 523 16.43 -9.66 -25.93
N PHE A 524 15.72 -10.14 -26.95
CA PHE A 524 16.12 -11.32 -27.72
C PHE A 524 17.49 -11.15 -28.39
N ASP A 525 17.79 -9.96 -28.92
CA ASP A 525 19.09 -9.66 -29.51
C ASP A 525 20.23 -9.72 -28.48
N LEU A 526 20.00 -9.21 -27.27
CA LEU A 526 20.97 -9.28 -26.18
C LEU A 526 21.15 -10.71 -25.67
N GLN A 527 20.09 -11.52 -25.58
CA GLN A 527 20.17 -12.93 -25.23
C GLN A 527 21.02 -13.71 -26.24
N ARG A 528 20.76 -13.54 -27.54
CA ARG A 528 21.56 -14.16 -28.62
C ARG A 528 23.02 -13.72 -28.58
N LYS A 529 23.28 -12.43 -28.31
CA LYS A 529 24.65 -11.92 -28.14
C LYS A 529 25.33 -12.55 -26.93
N ARG A 530 24.62 -12.71 -25.81
CA ARG A 530 25.12 -13.35 -24.59
C ARG A 530 25.52 -14.80 -24.86
N GLU A 531 24.63 -15.57 -25.48
CA GLU A 531 24.88 -16.98 -25.82
C GLU A 531 26.07 -17.14 -26.80
N LYS A 532 26.18 -16.24 -27.79
CA LYS A 532 27.34 -16.20 -28.69
C LYS A 532 28.65 -15.92 -27.95
N PHE A 533 28.63 -15.03 -26.95
CA PHE A 533 29.82 -14.76 -26.13
C PHE A 533 30.15 -15.92 -25.19
N GLU A 534 29.13 -16.57 -24.63
CA GLU A 534 29.27 -17.75 -23.77
C GLU A 534 29.90 -18.92 -24.51
N LYS A 535 29.37 -19.28 -25.69
CA LYS A 535 29.95 -20.34 -26.54
C LYS A 535 31.41 -20.04 -26.91
N LYS A 536 31.74 -18.77 -27.15
CA LYS A 536 33.13 -18.35 -27.43
C LYS A 536 34.04 -18.37 -26.20
N LEU A 537 33.50 -18.18 -24.99
CA LEU A 537 34.24 -18.31 -23.72
C LEU A 537 34.55 -19.78 -23.42
N VAL A 538 33.57 -20.67 -23.59
CA VAL A 538 33.70 -22.11 -23.34
C VAL A 538 34.58 -22.79 -24.41
N GLY A 539 34.50 -22.35 -25.66
CA GLY A 539 35.28 -22.92 -26.77
C GLY A 539 36.75 -22.48 -26.86
N LEU A 540 37.23 -21.59 -25.97
CA LEU A 540 38.65 -21.22 -25.90
C LEU A 540 39.39 -22.27 -25.04
N PRO A 541 40.43 -22.94 -25.57
CA PRO A 541 41.12 -23.99 -24.81
C PRO A 541 41.81 -23.40 -23.57
N SER A 542 41.59 -24.03 -22.41
CA SER A 542 42.21 -23.72 -21.11
C SER A 542 43.72 -24.01 -21.05
N LYS A 543 44.40 -24.10 -22.19
CA LYS A 543 45.86 -24.30 -22.26
C LYS A 543 46.60 -22.96 -22.30
N SER A 544 46.68 -22.31 -21.15
CA SER A 544 47.82 -21.46 -20.81
C SER A 544 48.12 -21.61 -19.33
N ARG A 545 48.81 -22.72 -18.98
CA ARG A 545 49.55 -22.83 -17.73
C ARG A 545 50.50 -21.62 -17.65
N GLY A 546 50.20 -20.65 -16.79
CA GLY A 546 51.17 -19.65 -16.32
C GLY A 546 51.35 -18.35 -17.12
N ARG A 547 50.47 -17.97 -18.05
CA ARG A 547 50.45 -16.59 -18.60
C ARG A 547 49.08 -15.96 -18.42
N GLU A 548 49.07 -14.66 -18.09
CA GLU A 548 47.87 -13.84 -17.90
C GLU A 548 46.77 -14.18 -18.92
N PRO A 549 45.48 -14.15 -18.52
CA PRO A 549 44.39 -14.41 -19.45
C PRO A 549 44.58 -13.53 -20.68
N SER A 550 44.78 -14.18 -21.84
CA SER A 550 44.98 -13.50 -23.14
C SER A 550 44.09 -12.27 -23.21
N LYS A 551 44.62 -11.10 -23.58
CA LYS A 551 43.86 -9.82 -23.68
C LYS A 551 42.51 -9.99 -24.41
N LYS A 552 42.40 -11.01 -25.29
CA LYS A 552 41.19 -11.44 -25.98
C LYS A 552 40.11 -12.02 -25.05
N LEU A 553 40.49 -12.86 -24.09
CA LEU A 553 39.62 -13.52 -23.10
C LEU A 553 39.07 -12.52 -22.09
N ALA A 554 39.92 -11.62 -21.57
CA ALA A 554 39.50 -10.51 -20.71
C ALA A 554 38.54 -9.53 -21.42
N ARG A 555 38.80 -9.21 -22.70
CA ARG A 555 37.89 -8.41 -23.54
C ARG A 555 36.54 -9.12 -23.75
N LEU A 556 36.54 -10.45 -23.95
CA LEU A 556 35.30 -11.20 -24.15
C LEU A 556 34.47 -11.28 -22.87
N ALA A 557 35.10 -11.57 -21.73
CA ALA A 557 34.46 -11.58 -20.42
C ALA A 557 33.86 -10.22 -20.07
N LYS A 558 34.56 -9.10 -20.39
CA LYS A 558 34.03 -7.74 -20.22
C LYS A 558 32.79 -7.49 -21.09
N LYS A 559 32.78 -7.96 -22.36
CA LYS A 559 31.62 -7.86 -23.25
C LYS A 559 30.44 -8.72 -22.78
N PHE A 560 30.71 -9.93 -22.28
CA PHE A 560 29.70 -10.80 -21.67
C PHE A 560 29.05 -10.13 -20.46
N LYS A 561 29.86 -9.70 -19.47
CA LYS A 561 29.37 -9.02 -18.26
C LYS A 561 28.58 -7.74 -18.57
N LYS A 562 29.01 -6.95 -19.56
CA LYS A 562 28.30 -5.76 -20.03
C LYS A 562 26.94 -6.12 -20.66
N THR A 563 26.89 -7.16 -21.49
CA THR A 563 25.66 -7.63 -22.14
C THR A 563 24.65 -8.16 -21.11
N THR A 564 25.12 -8.93 -20.12
CA THR A 564 24.29 -9.42 -19.00
C THR A 564 23.73 -8.28 -18.16
N LYS A 565 24.53 -7.24 -17.87
CA LYS A 565 24.06 -6.05 -17.15
C LYS A 565 22.95 -5.31 -17.90
N TYR A 566 23.05 -5.19 -19.23
CA TYR A 566 21.97 -4.56 -20.02
C TYR A 566 20.72 -5.42 -20.08
N LEU A 567 20.87 -6.74 -20.18
CA LEU A 567 19.73 -7.65 -20.19
C LEU A 567 18.91 -7.55 -18.89
N ASN A 568 19.57 -7.49 -17.74
CA ASN A 568 18.92 -7.38 -16.42
C ASN A 568 18.28 -6.01 -16.15
N ARG A 569 18.43 -5.03 -17.05
CA ARG A 569 17.88 -3.66 -16.90
C ARG A 569 16.69 -3.38 -17.82
N ILE A 570 16.27 -4.33 -18.65
CA ILE A 570 15.14 -4.13 -19.54
C ILE A 570 13.87 -4.43 -18.77
N ASP A 571 13.08 -3.38 -18.49
CA ASP A 571 11.69 -3.51 -18.12
C ASP A 571 10.83 -3.51 -19.39
N LEU A 572 10.05 -4.58 -19.59
CA LEU A 572 9.21 -4.80 -20.75
C LEU A 572 7.87 -4.04 -20.68
N THR A 573 7.49 -3.54 -19.50
CA THR A 573 6.15 -3.00 -19.19
C THR A 573 6.09 -1.47 -19.11
N GLU A 574 7.21 -0.78 -18.88
CA GLU A 574 7.21 0.69 -18.81
C GLU A 574 6.91 1.34 -20.17
N THR A 575 5.87 2.17 -20.22
CA THR A 575 5.59 3.13 -21.30
C THR A 575 6.74 4.13 -21.39
N ILE A 576 7.23 4.39 -22.61
CA ILE A 576 8.14 5.52 -22.82
C ILE A 576 7.25 6.75 -22.67
N THR A 577 7.44 7.48 -21.57
CA THR A 577 6.86 8.80 -21.35
C THR A 577 7.61 9.85 -22.15
#